data_AF-A0A7V8NNM7-F1
#
_entry.id   AF-A0A7V8NNM7-F1
#
_cell.length_a   1.000
_cell.length_b   1.000
_cell.length_c   1.000
_cell.angle_alpha   90.00
_cell.angle_beta   90.00
_cell.angle_gamma   90.00
#
_symmetry.space_group_name_H-M   'P 1'
#
loop_
_entity.id
_entity.type
_entity.pdbx_description
1 polymer ?
#
loop_
_entity_poly.entity_id
_entity_poly.type
_entity_poly.pdbx_seq_one_letter_code
_entity_poly.pdbx_strand_id
1 'polypeptide(L)' 'VLTAIGLPAEEARASLRFSLGRHTTQADVDFALQIIPAVVAQLRQLSPTYPREAAAKT' A
#
# COMPACT_ATOMS: atom_id res chain seq x y z
N VAL A 1 -6.48 -5.60 -14.78
CA VAL A 1 -7.56 -4.65 -14.41
C VAL A 1 -7.03 -3.23 -14.33
N LEU A 2 -6.14 -2.90 -13.38
CA LEU A 2 -5.63 -1.52 -13.23
C LEU A 2 -4.91 -0.99 -14.49
N THR A 3 -4.15 -1.84 -15.18
CA THR A 3 -3.55 -1.49 -16.49
C THR A 3 -4.57 -1.27 -17.59
N ALA A 4 -5.71 -1.98 -17.55
CA ALA A 4 -6.78 -1.83 -18.54
C ALA A 4 -7.56 -0.52 -18.36
N ILE A 5 -7.52 0.08 -17.17
CA ILE A 5 -8.07 1.42 -16.89
C ILE A 5 -7.01 2.53 -17.01
N GLY A 6 -5.84 2.23 -17.59
CA GLY A 6 -4.80 3.22 -17.90
C GLY A 6 -3.75 3.44 -16.82
N LEU A 7 -3.75 2.66 -15.73
CA LEU A 7 -2.71 2.80 -14.69
C LEU A 7 -1.37 2.22 -15.19
N PRO A 8 -0.23 2.91 -14.99
CA PRO A 8 1.08 2.38 -15.34
C PRO A 8 1.35 1.01 -14.70
N ALA A 9 2.10 0.15 -15.39
CA ALA A 9 2.36 -1.22 -14.93
C ALA A 9 3.10 -1.27 -13.59
N GLU A 10 3.92 -0.28 -13.26
CA GLU A 10 4.58 -0.17 -11.96
C GLU A 10 3.57 0.11 -10.84
N GLU A 11 2.73 1.12 -11.01
CA GLU A 11 1.69 1.48 -10.04
C GLU A 11 0.65 0.37 -9.87
N ALA A 12 0.28 -0.29 -10.97
CA ALA A 12 -0.62 -1.44 -10.93
C ALA A 12 -0.04 -2.61 -10.11
N ARG A 13 1.28 -2.84 -10.17
CA ARG A 13 1.97 -3.85 -9.34
C ARG A 13 2.11 -3.43 -7.88
N ALA A 14 2.20 -2.13 -7.61
CA ALA A 14 2.29 -1.58 -6.26
C ALA A 14 0.92 -1.35 -5.58
N SER A 15 -0.18 -1.69 -6.25
CA SER A 15 -1.54 -1.45 -5.77
C SER A 15 -2.07 -2.62 -4.94
N LEU A 16 -2.74 -2.30 -3.83
CA LEU A 16 -3.47 -3.25 -2.99
C LEU A 16 -4.96 -2.87 -2.97
N ARG A 17 -5.84 -3.88 -2.97
CA ARG A 17 -7.29 -3.68 -2.81
C ARG A 17 -7.77 -4.44 -1.59
N PHE A 18 -8.33 -3.71 -0.63
CA PHE A 18 -9.05 -4.28 0.51
C PHE A 18 -10.54 -4.28 0.20
N SER A 19 -11.15 -5.46 0.24
CA SER A 19 -12.60 -5.62 0.11
C SER A 19 -13.16 -5.94 1.49
N LEU A 20 -14.01 -5.06 2.01
CA LEU A 20 -14.69 -5.27 3.28
C LEU A 20 -15.98 -6.07 3.06
N GLY A 21 -16.43 -6.79 4.08
CA GLY A 21 -17.63 -7.62 4.01
C GLY A 21 -18.42 -7.58 5.32
N ARG A 22 -19.49 -8.40 5.37
CA ARG A 22 -20.44 -8.44 6.51
C ARG A 22 -19.81 -8.72 7.88
N HIS A 23 -18.60 -9.28 7.90
CA HIS A 23 -17.88 -9.66 9.11
C HIS A 23 -16.70 -8.75 9.44
N THR A 24 -16.43 -7.74 8.60
CA THR A 24 -15.38 -6.76 8.88
C THR A 24 -15.80 -5.92 10.07
N THR A 25 -14.94 -5.87 11.08
CA THR A 25 -15.12 -5.05 12.28
C THR A 25 -14.24 -3.82 12.25
N GLN A 26 -14.54 -2.84 13.11
CA GLN A 26 -13.68 -1.66 13.29
C GLN A 26 -12.27 -2.06 13.74
N ALA A 27 -12.15 -3.08 14.59
CA ALA A 27 -10.87 -3.58 15.07
C ALA A 27 -9.98 -4.12 13.93
N ASP A 28 -10.57 -4.74 12.90
CA ASP A 28 -9.81 -5.20 11.73
C ASP A 28 -9.23 -4.02 10.94
N VAL A 29 -10.00 -2.94 10.80
CA VAL A 29 -9.55 -1.71 10.12
C VAL A 29 -8.47 -1.02 10.94
N ASP A 30 -8.66 -0.89 12.25
CA ASP A 30 -7.68 -0.27 13.15
C ASP A 30 -6.35 -1.05 13.14
N PHE A 31 -6.42 -2.38 13.15
CA PHE A 31 -5.26 -3.26 13.02
C PHE A 31 -4.54 -3.07 11.68
N ALA A 32 -5.28 -3.00 10.57
CA ALA A 32 -4.72 -2.74 9.26
C ALA A 32 -4.03 -1.36 9.20
N LEU A 33 -4.63 -0.32 9.79
CA LEU A 33 -4.07 1.02 9.86
C LEU A 33 -2.78 1.08 10.70
N GLN A 34 -2.62 0.20 11.70
CA GLN A 34 -1.39 0.09 12.48
C GLN A 34 -0.28 -0.64 11.72
N ILE A 35 -0.58 -1.77 11.09
CA ILE A 35 0.45 -2.64 10.51
C ILE A 35 0.88 -2.22 9.10
N ILE A 36 -0.07 -1.86 8.23
CA ILE A 36 0.24 -1.61 6.81
C ILE A 36 1.31 -0.52 6.63
N PRO A 37 1.24 0.65 7.32
CA PRO A 37 2.27 1.67 7.17
C PRO A 37 3.65 1.19 7.60
N ALA A 38 3.74 0.40 8.67
CA ALA A 38 5.01 -0.13 9.17
C ALA A 38 5.65 -1.11 8.16
N VAL A 39 4.87 -2.03 7.61
CA VAL A 39 5.35 -2.98 6.59
C VAL A 39 5.77 -2.24 5.31
N VAL A 40 4.97 -1.26 4.86
CA VAL A 40 5.30 -0.45 3.68
C VAL A 40 6.60 0.33 3.90
N ALA A 41 6.82 0.90 5.09
CA ALA A 41 8.07 1.59 5.42
C ALA A 41 9.28 0.65 5.35
N GLN A 42 9.17 -0.56 5.89
CA GLN A 42 10.23 -1.56 5.81
C GLN A 42 10.54 -1.97 4.37
N LEU A 43 9.52 -2.26 3.55
CA LEU A 43 9.70 -2.60 2.14
C LEU A 43 10.34 -1.46 1.33
N ARG A 44 9.98 -0.21 1.64
CA ARG A 44 10.57 0.98 1.01
C ARG A 44 12.05 1.14 1.35
N GLN A 45 12.49 0.77 2.55
CA GLN A 45 13.92 0.80 2.91
C GLN A 45 14.76 -0.20 2.10
N LEU A 46 14.16 -1.33 1.71
CA LEU A 46 14.81 -2.38 0.93
C LEU A 46 14.68 -2.19 -0.58
N SER A 47 13.74 -1.36 -1.03
CA SER A 47 13.45 -1.21 -2.44
C SER A 47 14.55 -0.42 -3.16
N PRO A 48 15.20 -0.99 -4.20
CA PRO A 48 16.19 -0.27 -5.00
C PRO A 48 15.57 0.78 -5.92
N THR A 49 14.25 0.74 -6.12
CA THR A 49 13.52 1.67 -7.00
C THR A 49 12.77 2.75 -6.24
N TYR A 50 12.73 2.69 -4.91
CA TYR A 50 12.05 3.72 -4.11
C TYR A 50 12.98 4.93 -3.90
N PRO A 51 12.61 6.15 -4.36
CA PRO A 51 13.46 7.32 -4.21
C PRO A 51 13.62 7.69 -2.74
N ARG A 52 14.86 7.73 -2.24
CA ARG A 52 15.16 8.11 -0.84
C ARG A 52 14.69 9.53 -0.47
N GLU A 53 14.57 10.43 -1.45
CA GLU A 53 14.05 11.80 -1.26
C GLU A 53 12.53 11.87 -1.03
N ALA A 54 11.75 10.90 -1.50
CA ALA A 54 10.29 10.89 -1.32
C ALA A 54 9.89 10.65 0.15
N ALA A 55 10.80 10.13 0.99
CA ALA A 55 10.57 9.87 2.40
C ALA A 55 10.53 11.13 3.28
N ALA A 56 10.87 12.32 2.75
CA ALA A 56 10.97 13.56 3.51
C ALA A 56 9.73 14.48 3.42
N LYS A 57 8.65 14.05 2.77
CA LYS A 57 7.40 14.84 2.68
C LYS A 57 6.22 14.04 3.24
N THR A 58 6.08 13.99 4.55
CA THR A 58 4.79 13.86 5.26
C THR A 58 4.97 14.36 6.68
#